data_AF-A0A9X9Q323-F1
#
_entry.id   AF-A0A9X9Q323-F1
#
_cell.length_a   1.000
_cell.length_b   1.000
_cell.length_c   1.000
_cell.angle_alpha   90.00
_cell.angle_beta   90.00
_cell.angle_gamma   90.00
#
_symmetry.space_group_name_H-M   'P 1'
#
loop_
_entity.id
_entity.type
_entity.pdbx_description
1 polymer ?
#
loop_
_entity_poly.entity_id
_entity_poly.type
_entity_poly.pdbx_seq_one_letter_code
_entity_poly.pdbx_strand_id
1 'polypeptide(L)'
;MILENIEPEIVYAGYDSSKPDTAENLLSTLNRLAGKQMIQVVKWAKVLPGFRNLPLEDQITLIQYSWMCLSSFALSWRSYKHTNSQFLYFAPDLVFNEEKMHQSAMYELCQGMHQISLQFVRLQLTFEEYTIMKVLLLLSTIPKDGLKSQAAFEEMRTNYIKELRKMVTKCPNNSGQSWQRFYQLTKLLDSMHDVSRASW
;
A
#
# COMPACT_ATOMS: atom_id res chain seq x y z
N MET A 1 -11.41 8.14 11.84
CA MET A 1 -10.47 9.21 11.39
C MET A 1 -10.80 9.60 9.94
N ILE A 2 -10.47 10.82 9.45
CA ILE A 2 -10.80 11.21 8.05
C ILE A 2 -10.27 10.19 7.03
N LEU A 3 -9.07 9.64 7.27
CA LEU A 3 -8.43 8.68 6.35
C LEU A 3 -9.24 7.40 6.15
N GLU A 4 -9.93 6.92 7.18
CA GLU A 4 -10.76 5.71 7.11
C GLU A 4 -11.98 5.94 6.20
N ASN A 5 -12.58 7.14 6.27
CA ASN A 5 -13.79 7.49 5.52
C ASN A 5 -13.53 7.71 4.02
N ILE A 6 -12.28 7.96 3.64
CA ILE A 6 -11.88 8.17 2.24
C ILE A 6 -11.19 6.94 1.65
N GLU A 7 -11.02 5.87 2.42
CA GLU A 7 -10.35 4.66 1.93
C GLU A 7 -11.13 4.07 0.75
N PRO A 8 -10.47 3.79 -0.39
CA PRO A 8 -11.14 3.19 -1.54
C PRO A 8 -11.87 1.89 -1.22
N GLU A 9 -13.06 1.74 -1.79
CA GLU A 9 -13.78 0.48 -1.79
C GLU A 9 -13.02 -0.60 -2.59
N ILE A 10 -13.24 -1.86 -2.20
CA ILE A 10 -12.67 -3.01 -2.90
C ILE A 10 -13.31 -3.11 -4.29
N VAL A 11 -12.46 -3.35 -5.30
CA VAL A 11 -12.88 -3.53 -6.70
C VAL A 11 -12.63 -4.98 -7.14
N TYR A 12 -13.50 -5.47 -8.03
CA TYR A 12 -13.38 -6.80 -8.64
C TYR A 12 -12.40 -6.78 -9.84
N ALA A 13 -11.64 -7.86 -9.98
CA ALA A 13 -10.69 -8.06 -11.08
C ALA A 13 -11.41 -8.31 -12.43
N GLY A 14 -12.61 -8.88 -12.35
CA GLY A 14 -13.30 -9.47 -13.50
C GLY A 14 -12.60 -10.74 -13.96
N TYR A 15 -12.11 -11.55 -13.01
CA TYR A 15 -11.43 -12.80 -13.34
C TYR A 15 -12.43 -13.79 -13.96
N ASP A 16 -12.00 -14.46 -15.02
CA ASP A 16 -12.80 -15.40 -15.79
C ASP A 16 -12.27 -16.82 -15.57
N SER A 17 -12.88 -17.55 -14.65
CA SER A 17 -12.48 -18.92 -14.30
C SER A 17 -12.79 -19.96 -15.37
N SER A 18 -13.46 -19.57 -16.48
CA SER A 18 -13.65 -20.46 -17.62
C SER A 18 -12.42 -20.56 -18.52
N LYS A 19 -11.49 -19.60 -18.40
CA LYS A 19 -10.23 -19.57 -19.14
C LYS A 19 -9.12 -20.29 -18.37
N PRO A 20 -8.15 -20.91 -19.07
CA PRO A 20 -7.02 -21.52 -18.40
C PRO A 20 -6.16 -20.47 -17.68
N ASP A 21 -5.66 -20.83 -16.50
CA ASP A 21 -4.75 -20.01 -15.69
C ASP A 21 -3.32 -20.00 -16.25
N THR A 22 -3.17 -19.47 -17.46
CA THR A 22 -1.86 -19.17 -18.03
C THR A 22 -1.32 -17.85 -17.45
N ALA A 23 0.01 -17.69 -17.44
CA ALA A 23 0.65 -16.45 -17.02
C ALA A 23 0.08 -15.22 -17.74
N GLU A 24 -0.14 -15.32 -19.06
CA GLU A 24 -0.71 -14.23 -19.87
C GLU A 24 -2.12 -13.83 -19.39
N ASN A 25 -3.01 -14.80 -19.17
CA ASN A 25 -4.38 -14.54 -18.73
C ASN A 25 -4.42 -13.92 -17.32
N LEU A 26 -3.58 -14.44 -16.41
CA LEU A 26 -3.46 -13.92 -15.05
C LEU A 26 -2.88 -12.50 -15.04
N LEU A 27 -1.78 -12.26 -15.75
CA LEU A 27 -1.13 -10.94 -15.85
C LEU A 27 -2.06 -9.91 -16.51
N SER A 28 -2.79 -10.28 -17.56
CA SER A 28 -3.80 -9.42 -18.19
C SER A 28 -4.92 -9.04 -17.21
N THR A 29 -5.39 -10.01 -16.43
CA THR A 29 -6.40 -9.77 -15.37
C THR A 29 -5.86 -8.84 -14.28
N LEU A 30 -4.63 -9.06 -13.82
CA LEU A 30 -3.95 -8.22 -12.83
C LEU A 30 -3.73 -6.79 -13.34
N ASN A 31 -3.32 -6.61 -14.61
CA ASN A 31 -3.15 -5.30 -15.23
C ASN A 31 -4.47 -4.52 -15.31
N ARG A 32 -5.56 -5.20 -15.67
CA ARG A 32 -6.91 -4.59 -15.65
C ARG A 32 -7.32 -4.18 -14.24
N LEU A 33 -7.07 -5.03 -13.24
CA LEU A 33 -7.32 -4.72 -11.84
C LEU A 33 -6.50 -3.50 -11.38
N ALA A 34 -5.20 -3.47 -11.70
CA ALA A 34 -4.31 -2.35 -11.38
C ALA A 34 -4.81 -1.04 -11.99
N GLY A 35 -5.27 -1.05 -13.24
CA GLY A 35 -5.88 0.12 -13.87
C GLY A 35 -7.12 0.64 -13.12
N LYS A 36 -8.02 -0.26 -12.69
CA LYS A 36 -9.18 0.10 -11.88
C LYS A 36 -8.78 0.67 -10.52
N GLN A 37 -7.81 0.05 -9.84
CA GLN A 37 -7.31 0.50 -8.54
C GLN A 37 -6.60 1.85 -8.64
N MET A 38 -5.85 2.10 -9.71
CA MET A 38 -5.16 3.37 -9.94
C MET A 38 -6.13 4.55 -10.06
N ILE A 39 -7.27 4.35 -10.73
CA ILE A 39 -8.36 5.35 -10.76
C ILE A 39 -8.83 5.68 -9.34
N GLN A 40 -8.95 4.68 -8.46
CA GLN A 40 -9.34 4.89 -7.07
C GLN A 40 -8.24 5.59 -6.27
N VAL A 41 -6.96 5.26 -6.49
CA VAL A 41 -5.83 5.96 -5.86
C VAL A 41 -5.83 7.44 -6.22
N VAL A 42 -6.08 7.80 -7.49
CA VAL A 42 -6.18 9.20 -7.91
C VAL A 42 -7.37 9.90 -7.24
N LYS A 43 -8.53 9.25 -7.16
CA LYS A 43 -9.70 9.80 -6.46
C LYS A 43 -9.45 10.01 -4.97
N TRP A 44 -8.82 9.03 -4.31
CA TRP A 44 -8.41 9.10 -2.91
C TRP A 44 -7.42 10.25 -2.67
N ALA A 45 -6.36 10.34 -3.48
CA ALA A 45 -5.35 11.38 -3.35
C ALA A 45 -5.97 12.79 -3.48
N LYS A 46 -6.96 12.96 -4.38
CA LYS A 46 -7.69 14.23 -4.52
C LYS A 46 -8.46 14.65 -3.28
N VAL A 47 -8.84 13.76 -2.38
CA VAL A 47 -9.57 14.10 -1.14
C VAL A 47 -8.69 13.94 0.12
N LEU A 48 -7.42 13.57 -0.07
CA LEU A 48 -6.47 13.39 1.02
C LEU A 48 -6.10 14.75 1.67
N PRO A 49 -6.26 14.91 2.99
CA PRO A 49 -5.92 16.16 3.66
C PRO A 49 -4.46 16.56 3.45
N GLY A 50 -4.24 17.80 3.01
CA GLY A 50 -2.92 18.37 2.71
C GLY A 50 -2.43 18.14 1.27
N PHE A 51 -2.91 17.12 0.56
CA PHE A 51 -2.36 16.78 -0.76
C PHE A 51 -2.65 17.85 -1.83
N ARG A 52 -3.81 18.51 -1.74
CA ARG A 52 -4.18 19.62 -2.63
C ARG A 52 -3.31 20.88 -2.47
N ASN A 53 -2.55 20.98 -1.38
CA ASN A 53 -1.65 22.12 -1.15
C ASN A 53 -0.36 21.98 -1.98
N LEU A 54 -0.06 20.78 -2.48
CA LEU A 54 1.07 20.55 -3.36
C LEU A 54 0.75 21.04 -4.79
N PRO A 55 1.74 21.53 -5.55
CA PRO A 55 1.59 21.75 -6.99
C PRO A 55 1.04 20.50 -7.70
N LEU A 56 0.21 20.71 -8.74
CA LEU A 56 -0.38 19.59 -9.48
C LEU A 56 0.70 18.65 -10.07
N GLU A 57 1.82 19.21 -10.51
CA GLU A 57 2.97 18.43 -11.02
C GLU A 57 3.57 17.52 -9.95
N ASP A 58 3.72 18.02 -8.72
CA ASP A 58 4.22 17.23 -7.58
C ASP A 58 3.20 16.15 -7.18
N GLN A 59 1.90 16.46 -7.21
CA GLN A 59 0.85 15.47 -6.96
C GLN A 59 0.92 14.31 -7.96
N ILE A 60 1.05 14.61 -9.25
CA ILE A 60 1.18 13.61 -10.32
C ILE A 60 2.46 12.79 -10.11
N THR A 61 3.58 13.47 -9.86
CA THR A 61 4.89 12.84 -9.63
C THR A 61 4.84 11.86 -8.47
N LEU A 62 4.32 12.27 -7.31
CA LEU A 62 4.23 11.41 -6.13
C LEU A 62 3.39 10.16 -6.38
N ILE A 63 2.26 10.30 -7.08
CA ILE A 63 1.41 9.17 -7.47
C ILE A 63 2.17 8.23 -8.42
N GLN A 64 2.84 8.78 -9.44
CA GLN A 64 3.61 8.00 -10.42
C GLN A 64 4.80 7.26 -9.81
N TYR A 65 5.45 7.82 -8.79
CA TYR A 65 6.60 7.17 -8.14
C TYR A 65 6.18 6.14 -7.08
N SER A 66 4.97 6.24 -6.53
CA SER A 66 4.54 5.40 -5.40
C SER A 66 3.47 4.35 -5.72
N TRP A 67 2.89 4.34 -6.93
CA TRP A 67 1.72 3.49 -7.24
C TRP A 67 1.94 2.00 -6.97
N MET A 68 3.14 1.45 -7.26
CA MET A 68 3.46 0.05 -6.95
C MET A 68 3.50 -0.19 -5.44
N CYS A 69 4.19 0.66 -4.68
CA CYS A 69 4.22 0.57 -3.22
C CYS A 69 2.81 0.62 -2.64
N LEU A 70 1.98 1.56 -3.10
CA LEU A 70 0.59 1.71 -2.64
C LEU A 70 -0.24 0.47 -2.96
N SER A 71 -0.11 -0.07 -4.16
CA SER A 71 -0.83 -1.26 -4.62
C SER A 71 -0.44 -2.50 -3.82
N SER A 72 0.87 -2.73 -3.63
CA SER A 72 1.40 -3.86 -2.86
C SER A 72 1.06 -3.77 -1.37
N PHE A 73 1.08 -2.56 -0.79
CA PHE A 73 0.70 -2.35 0.60
C PHE A 73 -0.81 -2.57 0.81
N ALA A 74 -1.65 -2.10 -0.12
CA ALA A 74 -3.09 -2.35 -0.09
C ALA A 74 -3.44 -3.83 -0.35
N LEU A 75 -2.71 -4.51 -1.23
CA LEU A 75 -2.82 -5.96 -1.40
C LEU A 75 -2.50 -6.68 -0.08
N SER A 76 -1.37 -6.34 0.55
CA SER A 76 -0.94 -6.94 1.82
C SER A 76 -1.99 -6.73 2.92
N TRP A 77 -2.62 -5.56 2.96
CA TRP A 77 -3.72 -5.27 3.87
C TRP A 77 -4.95 -6.15 3.62
N ARG A 78 -5.37 -6.30 2.36
CA ARG A 78 -6.51 -7.18 2.02
C ARG A 78 -6.19 -8.63 2.36
N SER A 79 -5.00 -9.11 2.03
CA SER A 79 -4.53 -10.46 2.37
C SER A 79 -4.58 -10.71 3.87
N TYR A 80 -4.07 -9.76 4.67
CA TYR A 80 -4.15 -9.79 6.13
C TYR A 80 -5.59 -9.83 6.63
N LYS A 81 -6.41 -8.84 6.25
CA LYS A 81 -7.78 -8.68 6.76
C LYS A 81 -8.72 -9.81 6.38
N HIS A 82 -8.62 -10.32 5.15
CA HIS A 82 -9.60 -11.27 4.61
C HIS A 82 -9.16 -12.73 4.70
N THR A 83 -7.85 -13.00 4.84
CA THR A 83 -7.33 -14.37 4.80
C THR A 83 -6.37 -14.68 5.94
N ASN A 84 -6.18 -13.74 6.89
CA ASN A 84 -5.13 -13.83 7.90
C ASN A 84 -3.75 -14.10 7.27
N SER A 85 -3.50 -13.47 6.12
CA SER A 85 -2.29 -13.62 5.31
C SER A 85 -1.97 -15.05 4.86
N GLN A 86 -2.99 -15.92 4.73
CA GLN A 86 -2.81 -17.26 4.14
C GLN A 86 -2.71 -17.20 2.61
N PHE A 87 -3.36 -16.22 1.98
CA PHE A 87 -3.41 -16.07 0.53
C PHE A 87 -3.19 -14.61 0.11
N LEU A 88 -2.81 -14.39 -1.15
CA LEU A 88 -2.76 -13.04 -1.71
C LEU A 88 -4.15 -12.64 -2.24
N TYR A 89 -4.82 -11.73 -1.52
CA TYR A 89 -6.18 -11.29 -1.82
C TYR A 89 -6.17 -10.09 -2.80
N PHE A 90 -5.95 -10.36 -4.08
CA PHE A 90 -5.94 -9.32 -5.11
C PHE A 90 -7.31 -8.63 -5.21
N ALA A 91 -8.37 -9.42 -5.30
CA ALA A 91 -9.77 -8.99 -5.32
C ALA A 91 -10.68 -10.12 -4.80
N PRO A 92 -11.96 -9.87 -4.51
CA PRO A 92 -12.87 -10.91 -4.04
C PRO A 92 -13.05 -12.08 -5.02
N ASP A 93 -12.91 -11.81 -6.32
CA ASP A 93 -12.95 -12.77 -7.41
C ASP A 93 -11.56 -13.27 -7.86
N LEU A 94 -10.48 -12.84 -7.21
CA LEU A 94 -9.11 -13.23 -7.56
C LEU A 94 -8.24 -13.33 -6.32
N VAL A 95 -8.12 -14.56 -5.79
CA VAL A 95 -7.30 -14.88 -4.63
C VAL A 95 -6.22 -15.87 -5.05
N PHE A 96 -4.97 -15.55 -4.78
CA PHE A 96 -3.81 -16.34 -5.17
C PHE A 96 -3.39 -17.26 -4.03
N ASN A 97 -3.38 -18.56 -4.32
CA ASN A 97 -2.66 -19.59 -3.59
C ASN A 97 -1.26 -19.79 -4.22
N GLU A 98 -0.47 -20.70 -3.66
CA GLU A 98 0.88 -21.03 -4.13
C GLU A 98 0.90 -21.45 -5.61
N GLU A 99 -0.09 -22.24 -6.05
CA GLU A 99 -0.23 -22.65 -7.45
C GLU A 99 -0.40 -21.45 -8.39
N LYS A 100 -1.32 -20.52 -8.09
CA LYS A 100 -1.54 -19.31 -8.90
C LYS A 100 -0.34 -18.37 -8.90
N MET A 101 0.44 -18.34 -7.81
CA MET A 101 1.69 -17.59 -7.75
C MET A 101 2.74 -18.15 -8.72
N HIS A 102 2.82 -19.47 -8.89
CA HIS A 102 3.68 -20.08 -9.90
C HIS A 102 3.14 -19.85 -11.32
N GLN A 103 1.83 -20.04 -11.52
CA GLN A 103 1.19 -19.87 -12.83
C GLN A 103 1.30 -18.44 -13.37
N SER A 104 1.36 -17.42 -12.51
CA SER A 104 1.47 -16.02 -12.95
C SER A 104 2.85 -15.62 -13.47
N ALA A 105 3.86 -16.50 -13.36
CA ALA A 105 5.27 -16.19 -13.60
C ALA A 105 5.83 -15.05 -12.72
N MET A 106 5.17 -14.73 -11.60
CA MET A 106 5.58 -13.68 -10.65
C MET A 106 5.82 -14.23 -9.24
N TYR A 107 6.27 -15.49 -9.13
CA TYR A 107 6.35 -16.19 -7.85
C TYR A 107 7.16 -15.42 -6.79
N GLU A 108 8.36 -14.96 -7.13
CA GLU A 108 9.24 -14.21 -6.21
C GLU A 108 8.63 -12.87 -5.77
N LEU A 109 7.98 -12.15 -6.69
CA LEU A 109 7.27 -10.91 -6.38
C LEU A 109 6.09 -11.18 -5.43
N CYS A 110 5.33 -12.24 -5.71
CA CYS A 110 4.22 -12.67 -4.87
C CYS A 110 4.70 -13.09 -3.47
N GLN A 111 5.82 -13.81 -3.37
CA GLN A 111 6.49 -14.12 -2.11
C GLN A 111 6.85 -12.84 -1.34
N GLY A 112 7.47 -11.85 -1.99
CA GLY A 112 7.78 -10.56 -1.37
C GLY A 112 6.55 -9.85 -0.78
N MET A 113 5.46 -9.78 -1.55
CA MET A 113 4.18 -9.20 -1.10
C MET A 113 3.55 -10.02 0.04
N HIS A 114 3.66 -11.35 -0.01
CA HIS A 114 3.16 -12.24 1.02
C HIS A 114 3.91 -12.04 2.35
N GLN A 115 5.23 -11.88 2.31
CA GLN A 115 6.04 -11.59 3.51
C GLN A 115 5.61 -10.29 4.21
N ILE A 116 5.26 -9.24 3.45
CA ILE A 116 4.71 -8.00 4.03
C ILE A 116 3.38 -8.27 4.74
N SER A 117 2.48 -9.05 4.12
CA SER A 117 1.20 -9.43 4.75
C SER A 117 1.41 -10.25 6.04
N LEU A 118 2.45 -11.09 6.12
CA LEU A 118 2.81 -11.81 7.34
C LEU A 118 3.33 -10.87 8.44
N GLN A 119 4.05 -9.81 8.08
CA GLN A 119 4.43 -8.78 9.07
C GLN A 119 3.20 -8.06 9.64
N PHE A 120 2.12 -7.88 8.86
CA PHE A 120 0.89 -7.28 9.38
C PHE A 120 0.24 -8.16 10.45
N VAL A 121 0.23 -9.50 10.24
CA VAL A 121 -0.20 -10.47 11.25
C VAL A 121 0.68 -10.36 12.49
N ARG A 122 2.01 -10.42 12.31
CA ARG A 122 2.96 -10.36 13.44
C ARG A 122 2.79 -9.10 14.28
N LEU A 123 2.59 -7.95 13.63
CA LEU A 123 2.47 -6.65 14.29
C LEU A 123 1.05 -6.35 14.77
N GLN A 124 0.07 -7.17 14.39
CA GLN A 124 -1.36 -6.91 14.55
C GLN A 124 -1.68 -5.49 14.10
N LEU A 125 -1.34 -5.19 12.83
CA LEU A 125 -1.43 -3.84 12.30
C LEU A 125 -2.89 -3.37 12.33
N THR A 126 -3.14 -2.18 12.90
CA THR A 126 -4.50 -1.63 12.92
C THR A 126 -4.83 -0.92 11.62
N PHE A 127 -6.12 -0.69 11.36
CA PHE A 127 -6.55 0.01 10.15
C PHE A 127 -6.13 1.48 10.16
N GLU A 128 -6.13 2.11 11.34
CA GLU A 128 -5.66 3.46 11.56
C GLU A 128 -4.17 3.62 11.25
N GLU A 129 -3.34 2.66 11.68
CA GLU A 129 -1.92 2.65 11.35
C GLU A 129 -1.70 2.43 9.86
N TYR A 130 -2.40 1.44 9.27
CA TYR A 130 -2.36 1.16 7.85
C TYR A 130 -2.68 2.41 7.01
N THR A 131 -3.76 3.13 7.32
CA THR A 131 -4.18 4.29 6.53
C THR A 131 -3.16 5.43 6.61
N ILE A 132 -2.57 5.70 7.78
CA ILE A 132 -1.50 6.71 7.94
C ILE A 132 -0.23 6.26 7.20
N MET A 133 0.19 5.00 7.36
CA MET A 133 1.36 4.44 6.71
C MET A 133 1.24 4.48 5.18
N LYS A 134 0.05 4.22 4.63
CA LYS A 134 -0.22 4.34 3.20
C LYS A 134 0.00 5.77 2.68
N VAL A 135 -0.35 6.80 3.46
CA VAL A 135 -0.01 8.19 3.09
C VAL A 135 1.50 8.41 3.13
N LEU A 136 2.21 7.87 4.11
CA LEU A 136 3.67 7.97 4.16
C LEU A 136 4.34 7.25 2.97
N LEU A 137 3.76 6.17 2.45
CA LEU A 137 4.21 5.52 1.21
C LEU A 137 4.00 6.39 -0.02
N LEU A 138 2.88 7.11 -0.13
CA LEU A 138 2.67 8.12 -1.18
C LEU A 138 3.76 9.21 -1.12
N LEU A 139 4.23 9.54 0.09
CA LEU A 139 5.22 10.58 0.36
C LEU A 139 6.65 10.03 0.54
N SER A 140 6.94 8.82 0.04
CA SER A 140 8.19 8.11 0.33
C SER A 140 9.27 8.32 -0.74
N THR A 141 8.89 8.47 -2.01
CA THR A 141 9.81 8.50 -3.15
C THR A 141 9.63 9.80 -3.94
N ILE A 142 10.72 10.55 -4.15
CA ILE A 142 10.74 11.81 -4.92
C ILE A 142 11.86 11.78 -5.98
N PRO A 143 11.78 12.60 -7.03
CA PRO A 143 12.87 12.76 -7.99
C PRO A 143 14.18 13.20 -7.32
N LYS A 144 15.32 12.83 -7.91
CA LYS A 144 16.65 13.21 -7.40
C LYS A 144 16.85 14.72 -7.35
N ASP A 145 16.29 15.43 -8.34
CA ASP A 145 16.36 16.89 -8.45
C ASP A 145 15.34 17.61 -7.55
N GLY A 146 14.55 16.86 -6.78
CA GLY A 146 13.53 17.37 -5.87
C GLY A 146 12.17 17.58 -6.53
N LEU A 147 11.21 18.02 -5.71
CA LEU A 147 9.86 18.43 -6.14
C LEU A 147 9.82 19.95 -6.39
N LYS A 148 8.80 20.44 -7.10
CA LYS A 148 8.59 21.88 -7.33
C LYS A 148 8.42 22.65 -6.03
N SER A 149 7.65 22.09 -5.08
CA SER A 149 7.49 22.64 -3.75
C SER A 149 7.95 21.66 -2.68
N GLN A 150 9.28 21.59 -2.51
CA GLN A 150 9.90 20.74 -1.50
C GLN A 150 9.41 21.05 -0.08
N ALA A 151 9.23 22.34 0.25
CA ALA A 151 8.75 22.76 1.57
C ALA A 151 7.32 22.26 1.88
N ALA A 152 6.39 22.37 0.93
CA ALA A 152 5.02 21.90 1.11
C ALA A 152 4.96 20.36 1.24
N PHE A 153 5.81 19.65 0.48
CA PHE A 153 5.97 18.20 0.61
C PHE A 153 6.49 17.80 1.98
N GLU A 154 7.56 18.43 2.46
CA GLU A 154 8.17 18.15 3.76
C GLU A 154 7.22 18.46 4.91
N GLU A 155 6.47 19.56 4.82
CA GLU A 155 5.42 19.91 5.79
C GLU A 155 4.36 18.80 5.86
N MET A 156 3.81 18.40 4.71
CA MET A 156 2.80 17.34 4.65
C MET A 156 3.34 16.02 5.22
N ARG A 157 4.54 15.60 4.79
CA ARG A 157 5.18 14.36 5.27
C ARG A 157 5.43 14.41 6.78
N THR A 158 5.93 15.53 7.29
CA THR A 158 6.18 15.74 8.72
C THR A 158 4.89 15.65 9.54
N ASN A 159 3.79 16.20 9.02
CA ASN A 159 2.49 16.13 9.69
C ASN A 159 1.98 14.69 9.78
N TYR A 160 2.07 13.88 8.72
CA TYR A 160 1.68 12.47 8.79
C TYR A 160 2.61 11.60 9.64
N ILE A 161 3.91 11.91 9.72
CA ILE A 161 4.82 11.27 10.68
C ILE A 161 4.39 11.57 12.12
N LYS A 162 4.01 12.83 12.42
CA LYS A 162 3.49 13.21 13.73
C LYS A 162 2.19 12.49 14.05
N GLU A 163 1.28 12.34 13.10
CA GLU A 163 0.03 11.58 13.29
C GLU A 163 0.29 10.10 13.57
N LEU A 164 1.24 9.47 12.88
CA LEU A 164 1.63 8.09 13.19
C LEU A 164 2.20 7.95 14.61
N ARG A 165 3.07 8.88 15.03
CA ARG A 165 3.60 8.91 16.41
C ARG A 165 2.48 9.05 17.44
N LYS A 166 1.57 10.00 17.23
CA LYS A 166 0.41 10.21 18.11
C LYS A 166 -0.45 8.95 18.19
N MET A 167 -0.71 8.29 17.07
CA MET A 167 -1.48 7.05 17.02
C MET A 167 -0.87 5.97 17.90
N VAL A 168 0.43 5.71 17.72
CA VAL A 168 1.14 4.68 18.48
C VAL A 168 1.19 4.99 19.98
N THR A 169 1.25 6.27 20.37
CA THR A 169 1.23 6.68 21.79
C THR A 169 -0.15 6.59 22.45
N LYS A 170 -1.24 6.67 21.70
CA LYS A 170 -2.61 6.61 22.24
C LYS A 170 -3.06 5.20 22.62
N CYS A 171 -2.36 4.17 22.14
CA CYS A 171 -2.74 2.78 22.38
C CYS A 171 -2.35 2.37 23.82
N PRO A 172 -3.31 2.17 24.76
CA PRO A 172 -3.04 2.01 26.19
C PRO A 172 -2.14 0.81 26.52
N ASN A 173 -2.19 -0.23 25.69
CA ASN A 173 -1.43 -1.47 25.86
C ASN A 173 0.09 -1.29 25.60
N ASN A 174 0.54 -0.14 25.08
CA ASN A 174 1.91 0.08 24.60
C ASN A 174 2.60 1.30 25.24
N SER A 175 2.15 1.82 26.38
CA SER A 175 2.69 3.05 26.98
C SER A 175 4.22 3.00 27.23
N GLY A 176 4.79 1.82 27.50
CA GLY A 176 6.25 1.58 27.56
C GLY A 176 6.92 1.08 26.27
N GLN A 177 6.14 0.72 25.24
CA GLN A 177 6.61 0.13 23.96
C GLN A 177 6.30 1.01 22.74
N SER A 178 5.75 2.21 22.93
CA SER A 178 5.30 3.10 21.84
C SER A 178 6.43 3.46 20.87
N TRP A 179 7.62 3.77 21.37
CA TRP A 179 8.80 4.00 20.52
C TRP A 179 9.22 2.76 19.74
N GLN A 180 9.13 1.58 20.34
CA GLN A 180 9.45 0.31 19.67
C GLN A 180 8.46 0.01 18.55
N ARG A 181 7.15 0.21 18.79
CA ARG A 181 6.12 0.05 17.77
C ARG A 181 6.30 1.06 16.64
N PHE A 182 6.55 2.33 16.96
CA PHE A 182 6.82 3.34 15.93
C PHE A 182 8.01 2.94 15.05
N TYR A 183 9.10 2.46 15.66
CA TYR A 183 10.26 1.95 14.93
C TYR A 183 9.95 0.71 14.08
N GLN A 184 9.13 -0.23 14.58
CA GLN A 184 8.69 -1.39 13.80
C GLN A 184 7.88 -0.99 12.56
N LEU A 185 6.98 0.00 12.70
CA LEU A 185 6.18 0.51 11.60
C LEU A 185 7.02 1.27 10.58
N THR A 186 7.97 2.10 11.01
CA THR A 186 8.88 2.78 10.07
C THR A 186 9.80 1.80 9.35
N LYS A 187 10.32 0.78 10.06
CA LYS A 187 11.10 -0.29 9.43
C LYS A 187 10.29 -1.05 8.39
N LEU A 188 9.00 -1.28 8.63
CA LEU A 188 8.11 -1.89 7.66
C LEU A 188 7.91 -1.00 6.42
N LEU A 189 7.74 0.31 6.61
CA LEU A 189 7.70 1.27 5.49
C LEU A 189 8.98 1.22 4.66
N ASP A 190 10.15 1.17 5.31
CA ASP A 190 11.43 1.11 4.62
C ASP A 190 11.55 -0.16 3.77
N SER A 191 11.11 -1.31 4.30
CA SER A 191 11.12 -2.59 3.58
C SER A 191 10.22 -2.61 2.33
N MET A 192 9.21 -1.74 2.25
CA MET A 192 8.38 -1.61 1.04
C MET A 192 9.18 -1.10 -0.16
N HIS A 193 10.22 -0.30 0.07
CA HIS A 193 11.07 0.17 -1.01
C HIS A 193 11.82 -0.98 -1.69
N ASP A 194 12.26 -1.99 -0.93
CA ASP A 194 12.95 -3.15 -1.49
C ASP A 194 12.02 -4.01 -2.35
N VAL A 195 10.78 -4.25 -1.88
CA VAL A 195 9.75 -4.97 -2.65
C VAL A 195 9.41 -4.23 -3.95
N SER A 196 9.29 -2.90 -3.88
CA SER A 196 8.97 -2.09 -5.06
C SER A 196 10.11 -2.05 -6.08
N ARG A 197 11.37 -2.03 -5.63
CA ARG A 197 12.55 -2.03 -6.51
C ARG A 197 12.74 -3.37 -7.21
N ALA A 198 12.40 -4.48 -6.57
CA ALA A 198 12.45 -5.80 -7.18
C ALA A 198 11.37 -6.01 -8.28
N SER A 199 10.38 -5.13 -8.37
CA SER A 199 9.29 -5.20 -9.36
C SER A 199 9.60 -4.46 -10.69
N TRP A 200 10.82 -3.93 -10.84
CA TRP A 200 11.32 -3.22 -12.03
C TRP A 200 12.59 -3.86 -12.58
#